data_AF-A0A7J6VSV8-F1
#
_entry.id   AF-A0A7J6VSV8-F1
#
_cell.length_a   1.000
_cell.length_b   1.000
_cell.length_c   1.000
_cell.angle_alpha   90.00
_cell.angle_beta   90.00
_cell.angle_gamma   90.00
#
_symmetry.space_group_name_H-M   'P 1'
#
loop_
_entity.id
_entity.type
_entity.pdbx_description
1 polymer ?
#
loop_
_entity_poly.entity_id
_entity_poly.type
_entity_poly.pdbx_seq_one_letter_code
_entity_poly.pdbx_strand_id
1 'polypeptide(L)'
;MHHIQVLEEYQQYGDSVMGESGSYKPNLRQMVKPLLGIFHSEPGNGLWKRKADAALKHCETIEDFLEETLDAIPDDVLDSTLSSMSSCDEDAFADVHSSLPPPYRIREQEMIYA
;
A
#
# COMPACT_ATOMS: atom_id res chain seq x y z
N MET A 1 2.78 6.21 -2.65
CA MET A 1 4.10 5.57 -2.82
C MET A 1 4.01 4.80 -4.12
N HIS A 2 4.91 5.03 -5.08
CA HIS A 2 4.87 4.30 -6.35
C HIS A 2 5.49 2.91 -6.16
N HIS A 3 4.68 1.85 -6.28
CA HIS A 3 5.15 0.49 -5.96
C HIS A 3 6.26 0.05 -6.92
N ILE A 4 6.20 0.46 -8.20
CA ILE A 4 7.24 0.18 -9.19
C ILE A 4 8.59 0.79 -8.78
N GLN A 5 8.62 2.09 -8.42
CA GLN A 5 9.87 2.75 -8.00
C GLN A 5 10.49 2.08 -6.77
N VAL A 6 9.67 1.70 -5.79
CA VAL A 6 10.16 1.00 -4.59
C VAL A 6 10.75 -0.36 -4.97
N LEU A 7 10.15 -1.08 -5.91
CA LEU A 7 10.65 -2.38 -6.37
C LEU A 7 11.94 -2.25 -7.18
N GLU A 8 12.06 -1.24 -8.04
CA GLU A 8 13.29 -0.95 -8.81
C GLU A 8 14.47 -0.60 -7.88
N GLU A 9 14.24 0.28 -6.90
CA GLU A 9 15.24 0.62 -5.89
C GLU A 9 15.61 -0.61 -5.05
N TYR A 10 14.63 -1.46 -4.74
CA TYR A 10 14.85 -2.71 -3.99
C TYR A 10 15.64 -3.74 -4.78
N GLN A 11 15.45 -3.82 -6.10
CA GLN A 11 16.23 -4.67 -6.99
C GLN A 11 17.71 -4.24 -6.96
N GLN A 12 17.99 -2.95 -7.17
CA GLN A 12 19.38 -2.43 -7.09
C GLN A 12 20.02 -2.69 -5.72
N TYR A 13 19.26 -2.50 -4.65
CA TYR A 13 19.73 -2.80 -3.30
C TYR A 13 20.02 -4.30 -3.13
N GLY A 14 19.11 -5.17 -3.56
CA GLY A 14 19.26 -6.61 -3.41
C GLY A 14 20.40 -7.19 -4.22
N ASP A 15 20.62 -6.71 -5.44
CA ASP A 15 21.73 -7.14 -6.27
C ASP A 15 23.08 -6.73 -5.67
N SER A 16 23.15 -5.52 -5.10
CA SER A 16 24.33 -5.05 -4.37
C SER A 16 24.61 -5.91 -3.13
N VAL A 17 23.57 -6.22 -2.34
CA VAL A 17 23.70 -6.94 -1.07
C VAL A 17 23.95 -8.45 -1.27
N MET A 18 23.39 -9.06 -2.31
CA MET A 18 23.68 -10.45 -2.67
C MET A 18 25.03 -10.61 -3.37
N GLY A 19 25.52 -9.56 -4.04
CA GLY A 19 26.84 -9.52 -4.68
C GLY A 19 28.01 -9.39 -3.70
N GLU A 20 27.77 -8.85 -2.49
CA GLU A 20 28.82 -8.67 -1.49
C GLU A 20 29.21 -9.98 -0.80
N SER A 21 30.44 -10.42 -1.08
CA SER A 21 31.07 -11.62 -0.49
C SER A 21 31.41 -11.40 0.99
N GLY A 22 30.41 -11.48 1.87
CA GLY A 22 30.54 -11.40 3.32
C GLY A 22 29.94 -12.62 4.04
N SER A 23 30.36 -12.86 5.28
CA SER A 23 29.85 -13.94 6.15
C SER A 23 28.33 -13.85 6.43
N TYR A 24 27.72 -12.70 6.12
CA TYR A 24 26.29 -12.44 6.23
C TYR A 24 25.71 -12.12 4.85
N LYS A 25 25.76 -13.09 3.93
CA LYS A 25 25.08 -12.97 2.64
C LYS A 25 23.62 -13.39 2.83
N PRO A 26 22.65 -12.45 2.76
CA PRO A 26 21.25 -12.81 2.91
C PRO A 26 20.80 -13.65 1.70
N ASN A 27 20.03 -14.69 1.98
CA ASN A 27 19.40 -15.50 0.93
C ASN A 27 18.21 -14.72 0.32
N LEU A 28 17.88 -14.96 -0.95
CA LEU A 28 16.68 -14.44 -1.62
C LEU A 28 15.44 -14.50 -0.73
N ARG A 29 15.23 -15.60 0.00
CA ARG A 29 14.08 -15.72 0.91
C ARG A 29 14.06 -14.67 2.04
N GLN A 30 15.22 -14.25 2.53
CA GLN A 30 15.32 -13.18 3.52
C GLN A 30 15.06 -11.80 2.90
N MET A 31 15.48 -11.62 1.65
CA MET A 31 15.26 -10.41 0.87
C MET A 31 13.79 -10.23 0.44
N VAL A 32 13.12 -11.31 0.07
CA VAL A 32 11.70 -11.25 -0.37
C VAL A 32 10.75 -11.08 0.82
N LYS A 33 11.15 -11.45 2.04
CA LYS A 33 10.30 -11.38 3.24
C LYS A 33 9.64 -10.01 3.48
N PRO A 34 10.35 -8.87 3.43
CA PRO A 34 9.71 -7.55 3.51
C PRO A 34 8.78 -7.24 2.34
N LEU A 35 9.03 -7.80 1.15
CA LEU A 35 8.20 -7.56 -0.05
C LEU A 35 6.83 -8.25 -0.01
N LEU A 36 6.71 -9.38 0.71
CA LEU A 36 5.44 -10.13 0.84
C LEU A 36 4.29 -9.32 1.48
N GLY A 37 4.61 -8.20 2.14
CA GLY A 37 3.66 -7.30 2.77
C GLY A 37 3.24 -6.09 1.92
N ILE A 38 3.88 -5.85 0.77
CA ILE A 38 3.69 -4.61 -0.01
C ILE A 38 2.26 -4.47 -0.52
N PHE A 39 1.66 -5.57 -0.98
CA PHE A 39 0.30 -5.60 -1.53
C PHE A 39 -0.74 -6.00 -0.46
N HIS A 40 -0.54 -5.60 0.79
CA HIS A 40 -1.51 -5.89 1.84
C HIS A 40 -2.84 -5.22 1.54
N SER A 41 -3.94 -5.99 1.62
CA SER A 41 -5.31 -5.55 1.30
C SER A 41 -5.61 -5.23 -0.18
N GLU A 42 -4.66 -5.44 -1.09
CA GLU A 42 -4.87 -5.22 -2.53
C GLU A 42 -5.52 -6.43 -3.23
N PRO A 43 -6.30 -6.20 -4.30
CA PRO A 43 -6.80 -7.28 -5.14
C PRO A 43 -5.63 -8.02 -5.80
N GLY A 44 -5.64 -9.36 -5.72
CA GLY A 44 -4.54 -10.18 -6.26
C GLY A 44 -3.47 -10.57 -5.24
N ASN A 45 -3.46 -10.03 -4.02
CA ASN A 45 -2.49 -10.38 -2.96
C ASN A 45 -2.39 -11.89 -2.67
N GLY A 46 -3.54 -12.59 -2.68
CA GLY A 46 -3.55 -14.05 -2.49
C GLY A 46 -2.90 -14.82 -3.64
N LEU A 47 -3.02 -14.34 -4.87
CA LEU A 47 -2.38 -14.93 -6.05
C LEU A 47 -0.89 -14.60 -6.08
N TRP A 48 -0.55 -13.34 -5.81
CA TRP A 48 0.83 -12.87 -5.61
C TRP A 48 1.59 -13.73 -4.61
N LYS A 49 1.04 -13.96 -3.40
CA LYS A 49 1.71 -14.78 -2.38
C LYS A 49 1.97 -16.20 -2.84
N ARG A 50 1.01 -16.81 -3.55
CA ARG A 50 1.17 -18.17 -4.10
C ARG A 50 2.21 -18.22 -5.21
N LYS A 51 2.23 -17.23 -6.11
CA LYS A 51 3.28 -17.10 -7.13
C LYS A 51 4.64 -16.84 -6.48
N ALA A 52 4.71 -15.97 -5.48
CA ALA A 52 5.93 -15.70 -4.72
C ALA A 52 6.46 -16.96 -4.01
N ASP A 53 5.58 -17.75 -3.38
CA ASP A 53 5.96 -19.02 -2.76
C ASP A 53 6.43 -20.08 -3.77
N ALA A 54 5.93 -20.04 -5.01
CA ALA A 54 6.39 -20.89 -6.10
C ALA A 54 7.74 -20.41 -6.64
N ALA A 55 7.87 -19.10 -6.90
CA ALA A 55 9.06 -18.44 -7.40
C ALA A 55 10.27 -18.65 -6.49
N LEU A 56 10.08 -18.53 -5.17
CA LEU A 56 11.12 -18.76 -4.16
C LEU A 56 11.73 -20.17 -4.17
N LYS A 57 11.12 -21.15 -4.86
CA LYS A 57 11.67 -22.51 -4.97
C LYS A 57 12.72 -22.66 -6.07
N HIS A 58 12.74 -21.76 -7.05
CA HIS A 58 13.60 -21.89 -8.22
C HIS A 58 14.30 -20.61 -8.68
N CYS A 59 13.83 -19.42 -8.26
CA CYS A 59 14.50 -18.17 -8.55
C CYS A 59 15.72 -18.02 -7.63
N GLU A 60 16.82 -17.51 -8.17
CA GLU A 60 18.03 -17.20 -7.40
C GLU A 60 18.25 -15.69 -7.24
N THR A 61 17.65 -14.87 -8.12
CA THR A 61 17.79 -13.41 -8.14
C THR A 61 16.48 -12.70 -7.76
N ILE A 62 16.58 -11.43 -7.37
CA ILE A 62 15.38 -10.59 -7.13
C ILE A 62 14.70 -10.24 -8.45
N GLU A 63 15.46 -10.03 -9.51
CA GLU A 63 14.94 -9.72 -10.85
C GLU A 63 14.01 -10.82 -11.36
N ASP A 64 14.49 -12.06 -11.40
CA ASP A 64 13.69 -13.22 -11.85
C ASP A 64 12.43 -13.39 -10.97
N PHE A 65 12.59 -13.16 -9.67
CA PHE A 65 11.48 -13.24 -8.72
C PHE A 65 10.41 -12.19 -9.04
N LEU A 66 10.79 -10.93 -9.27
CA LEU A 66 9.85 -9.85 -9.56
C LEU A 66 9.18 -10.04 -10.93
N GLU A 67 9.93 -10.43 -11.95
CA GLU A 67 9.38 -10.67 -13.30
C GLU A 67 8.27 -11.74 -13.30
N GLU A 68 8.48 -12.85 -12.59
CA GLU A 68 7.50 -13.94 -12.54
C GLU A 68 6.27 -13.63 -11.68
N THR A 69 6.48 -12.86 -10.60
CA THR A 69 5.46 -12.65 -9.58
C THR A 69 4.59 -11.43 -9.87
N LEU A 70 5.13 -10.38 -10.50
CA LEU A 70 4.40 -9.13 -10.76
C LEU A 70 3.22 -9.29 -11.71
N ASP A 71 3.26 -10.27 -12.62
CA ASP A 71 2.13 -10.64 -13.49
C ASP A 71 0.87 -11.08 -12.71
N ALA A 72 0.99 -11.41 -11.40
CA ALA A 72 -0.18 -11.71 -10.56
C ALA A 72 -0.89 -10.48 -9.98
N ILE A 73 -0.27 -9.30 -10.04
CA ILE A 73 -0.83 -8.04 -9.52
C ILE A 73 -1.29 -7.22 -10.74
N PRO A 74 -2.54 -6.71 -10.77
CA PRO A 74 -2.98 -5.85 -11.86
C PRO A 74 -2.18 -4.53 -11.91
N ASP A 75 -1.88 -4.03 -13.10
CA ASP A 75 -1.11 -2.80 -13.33
C ASP A 75 -1.66 -1.59 -12.55
N ASP A 76 -2.99 -1.55 -12.38
CA ASP A 76 -3.66 -0.54 -11.57
C ASP A 76 -3.14 -0.51 -10.12
N VAL A 77 -2.79 -1.65 -9.52
CA VAL A 77 -2.25 -1.69 -8.14
C VAL A 77 -0.76 -1.29 -8.10
N LEU A 78 -0.03 -1.47 -9.19
CA LEU A 78 1.39 -1.13 -9.28
C LEU A 78 1.60 0.41 -9.34
N ASP A 79 0.63 1.15 -9.91
CA ASP A 79 0.70 2.61 -10.08
C ASP A 79 -0.45 3.43 -9.46
N SER A 80 -1.55 2.83 -9.00
CA SER A 80 -2.70 3.59 -8.46
C SER A 80 -2.63 3.78 -6.95
N THR A 81 -1.91 4.81 -6.52
CA THR A 81 -2.36 5.57 -5.33
C THR A 81 -2.30 7.09 -5.53
N LEU A 82 -2.47 7.60 -6.76
CA LEU A 82 -2.72 9.04 -6.94
C LEU A 82 -3.68 9.42 -8.08
N SER A 83 -4.18 8.50 -8.92
CA SER A 83 -5.15 8.90 -9.95
C SER A 83 -6.58 9.03 -9.42
N SER A 84 -6.95 8.34 -8.33
CA SER A 84 -8.29 8.48 -7.72
C SER A 84 -8.36 9.38 -6.48
N MET A 85 -7.23 9.95 -6.03
CA MET A 85 -7.19 10.95 -4.95
C MET A 85 -6.78 12.35 -5.48
N SER A 86 -7.09 12.64 -6.75
CA SER A 86 -7.01 14.00 -7.32
C SER A 86 -8.33 14.78 -7.22
N SER A 87 -9.28 14.33 -6.43
CA SER A 87 -10.32 15.21 -5.88
C SER A 87 -10.47 14.91 -4.40
N CYS A 88 -9.47 15.31 -3.62
CA CYS A 88 -9.81 15.86 -2.32
C CYS A 88 -10.70 17.07 -2.66
N ASP A 89 -12.01 16.82 -2.78
CA ASP A 89 -13.01 17.87 -2.95
C ASP A 89 -12.84 18.79 -1.76
N GLU A 90 -12.16 19.92 -1.97
CA GLU A 90 -11.95 20.97 -0.97
C GLU A 90 -13.30 21.61 -0.54
N ASP A 91 -14.41 21.04 -0.99
CA ASP A 91 -15.79 21.49 -0.82
C ASP A 91 -16.70 20.46 -0.11
N ALA A 92 -16.20 19.26 0.23
CA ALA A 92 -17.03 18.21 0.86
C ALA A 92 -17.63 18.62 2.22
N PHE A 93 -17.08 19.65 2.86
CA PHE A 93 -17.56 20.20 4.13
C PHE A 93 -18.08 21.64 4.04
N ALA A 94 -18.05 22.27 2.86
CA ALA A 94 -18.46 23.67 2.73
C ALA A 94 -19.95 23.88 3.06
N ASP A 95 -20.78 22.85 2.84
CA ASP A 95 -22.22 22.90 3.08
C ASP A 95 -22.67 22.28 4.41
N VAL A 96 -21.73 21.90 5.30
CA VAL A 96 -22.10 21.32 6.61
C VAL A 96 -22.89 22.30 7.47
N HIS A 97 -22.60 23.59 7.36
CA HIS A 97 -23.31 24.62 8.13
C HIS A 97 -24.77 24.83 7.70
N SER A 98 -25.14 24.50 6.45
CA SER A 98 -26.55 24.57 6.00
C SER A 98 -27.36 23.33 6.41
N SER A 99 -26.66 22.23 6.69
CA SER A 99 -27.24 20.94 7.09
C SER A 99 -27.48 20.82 8.59
N LEU A 100 -26.93 21.74 9.41
CA LEU A 100 -27.14 21.74 10.85
C LEU A 100 -28.57 22.21 11.19
N PRO A 101 -29.27 21.53 12.10
CA PRO A 101 -30.56 22.01 12.57
C PRO A 101 -30.41 23.39 13.22
N PRO A 102 -31.45 24.26 13.13
CA PRO A 102 -31.39 25.60 13.70
C PRO A 102 -31.04 25.52 15.19
N PRO A 103 -30.21 26.47 15.68
CA PRO A 103 -29.73 26.44 17.05
C PRO A 103 -30.91 26.41 18.03
N TYR A 104 -30.82 25.50 18.99
CA TYR A 104 -31.85 25.32 20.01
C TYR A 104 -32.07 26.63 20.76
N ARG A 105 -33.22 27.29 20.53
CA ARG A 105 -33.62 28.45 21.33
C ARG A 105 -34.29 27.95 22.60
N ILE A 106 -33.55 28.00 23.70
CA ILE A 106 -34.11 27.88 25.04
C ILE A 106 -35.19 28.95 25.18
N ARG A 107 -36.46 28.54 25.30
CA ARG A 107 -37.51 29.46 25.74
C ARG A 107 -37.26 29.74 27.22
N GLU A 108 -37.20 31.00 27.60
CA GLU A 108 -36.99 31.47 28.98
C GLU A 108 -38.07 30.99 29.99
N GLN A 109 -39.03 30.15 29.56
CA GLN A 109 -40.07 29.56 30.41
C GLN A 109 -39.64 28.29 31.19
N GLU A 110 -38.46 27.70 30.98
CA GLU A 110 -38.00 26.51 31.74
C GLU A 110 -37.08 26.83 32.94
N MET A 111 -36.94 28.11 33.34
CA MET A 111 -36.26 28.50 34.59
C MET A 111 -37.23 28.85 35.72
N ILE A 112 -38.30 28.08 35.90
CA ILE A 112 -39.17 28.18 37.09
C ILE A 112 -39.43 26.79 37.66
N TYR A 113 -38.40 26.11 38.17
CA TYR A 113 -38.54 25.17 39.29
C TYR A 113 -37.19 25.12 40.02
N ALA A 114 -37.10 25.92 41.08
CA ALA A 114 -36.13 25.79 42.18
C ALA A 114 -36.92 25.55 43.47
#